data_AF-A0A0G4E8K8-F1
#
_entry.id   AF-A0A0G4E8K8-F1
#
_cell.length_a   1.000
_cell.length_b   1.000
_cell.length_c   1.000
_cell.angle_alpha   90.00
_cell.angle_beta   90.00
_cell.angle_gamma   90.00
#
_symmetry.space_group_name_H-M   'P 1'
#
loop_
_entity.id
_entity.type
_entity.pdbx_description
1 polymer ?
#
loop_
_entity_poly.entity_id
_entity_poly.type
_entity_poly.pdbx_seq_one_letter_code
_entity_poly.pdbx_strand_id
1 'polypeptide(L)'
;MAKSSVQLRVYDLSQGMARQMSLPLLGMQIDYLPHTGLHVFGREYFFGGGIQVLTPSEVESTYGMRPVEIIPLGDTEVAEEAFHAYLHETAHMWTENTYNLLSRNCNNFTDEAAKFLLGKGIPEHIVNLPQRVSSTPLGAMIASVMGGMQQSMQQHLHDANQQSIWTAGPTGPSIPAAMSDPPLSHAGGDEPIDHAIAVMMVAVDASEDTGGKKAKARATEALRILLNLAANISKHPDEAKYRTVKKDNKKMQTSLLNIDGAADAMAAIGFEEATNEEGEGVWRFNDEKTGGLAAVEGRIKAHLDHVEALRPVPAAAPAAPVVAPPAPRAAVTAGASTGGDDLAAYAESLRNDPAAMEQFMNDPAVRAAAATNPALAAMLQNPATLRDQLGNVQTGTQQQQQQQQTNPVLTYDHQLKQLEAMGFSDRESNLRALQSVGGNVNAALDRLLAGGG
;
A
#
# COMPACT_ATOMS: atom_id res chain seq x y z
N MET A 1 26.63 -14.55 26.07
CA MET A 1 26.30 -13.56 25.01
C MET A 1 25.41 -12.50 25.62
N ALA A 2 25.48 -11.25 25.16
CA ALA A 2 24.60 -10.19 25.66
C ALA A 2 23.16 -10.51 25.24
N LYS A 3 22.20 -10.34 26.17
CA LYS A 3 20.77 -10.53 25.90
C LYS A 3 20.13 -9.18 25.60
N SER A 4 19.27 -9.13 24.59
CA SER A 4 18.50 -7.94 24.22
C SER A 4 17.03 -8.15 24.52
N SER A 5 16.42 -7.22 25.24
CA SER A 5 14.98 -7.25 25.51
C SER A 5 14.19 -6.98 24.24
N VAL A 6 13.16 -7.78 23.99
CA VAL A 6 12.22 -7.67 22.86
C VAL A 6 10.84 -7.29 23.40
N GLN A 7 10.28 -6.21 22.86
CA GLN A 7 8.97 -5.68 23.25
C GLN A 7 8.09 -5.51 22.02
N LEU A 8 6.80 -5.79 22.15
CA LEU A 8 5.80 -5.42 21.15
C LEU A 8 5.17 -4.10 21.55
N ARG A 9 5.18 -3.13 20.65
CA ARG A 9 4.49 -1.85 20.81
C ARG A 9 3.22 -1.89 19.98
N VAL A 10 2.08 -1.70 20.64
CA VAL A 10 0.75 -1.83 20.03
C VAL A 10 0.12 -0.44 19.94
N TYR A 11 -0.36 -0.08 18.76
CA TYR A 11 -0.99 1.21 18.45
C TYR A 11 -2.44 0.97 18.04
N ASP A 12 -3.35 1.82 18.50
CA ASP A 12 -4.77 1.75 18.11
C ASP A 12 -5.07 2.68 16.93
N LEU A 13 -5.22 2.11 15.74
CA LEU A 13 -5.58 2.85 14.54
C LEU A 13 -6.97 3.48 14.59
N SER A 14 -7.85 2.97 15.45
CA SER A 14 -9.20 3.50 15.60
C SER A 14 -9.28 4.69 16.55
N GLN A 15 -8.21 4.99 17.29
CA GLN A 15 -8.17 6.05 18.31
C GLN A 15 -9.34 5.96 19.30
N GLY A 16 -9.68 4.74 19.74
CA GLY A 16 -10.75 4.45 20.69
C GLY A 16 -12.12 4.18 20.06
N MET A 17 -12.31 4.42 18.77
CA MET A 17 -13.59 4.16 18.09
C MET A 17 -13.94 2.67 18.07
N ALA A 18 -12.97 1.78 17.88
CA ALA A 18 -13.21 0.34 17.86
C ALA A 18 -13.86 -0.11 19.18
N ARG A 19 -13.34 0.37 20.32
CA ARG A 19 -13.89 0.05 21.64
C ARG A 19 -15.35 0.45 21.81
N GLN A 20 -15.74 1.59 21.25
CA GLN A 20 -17.10 2.13 21.39
C GLN A 20 -18.09 1.49 20.44
N MET A 21 -17.65 1.13 19.22
CA MET A 21 -18.54 0.76 18.12
C MET A 21 -18.57 -0.74 17.80
N SER A 22 -17.54 -1.49 18.20
CA SER A 22 -17.40 -2.91 17.83
C SER A 22 -18.56 -3.77 18.31
N LEU A 23 -18.98 -3.65 19.57
CA LEU A 23 -20.05 -4.47 20.12
C LEU A 23 -21.41 -4.25 19.41
N PRO A 24 -21.92 -3.01 19.25
CA PRO A 24 -23.20 -2.81 18.55
C PRO A 24 -23.16 -3.14 17.06
N LEU A 25 -22.00 -3.04 16.39
CA LEU A 25 -21.89 -3.30 14.95
C LEU A 25 -21.59 -4.78 14.64
N LEU A 26 -20.57 -5.34 15.29
CA LEU A 26 -20.04 -6.67 14.98
C LEU A 26 -20.61 -7.76 15.90
N GLY A 27 -21.33 -7.38 16.96
CA GLY A 27 -21.71 -8.31 18.04
C GLY A 27 -20.49 -8.85 18.81
N MET A 28 -19.33 -8.22 18.65
CA MET A 28 -18.04 -8.62 19.19
C MET A 28 -17.36 -7.39 19.76
N GLN A 29 -16.91 -7.47 21.01
CA GLN A 29 -16.07 -6.42 21.59
C GLN A 29 -14.65 -6.50 21.00
N ILE A 30 -14.17 -5.38 20.48
CA ILE A 30 -12.82 -5.15 20.00
C ILE A 30 -12.34 -3.86 20.65
N ASP A 31 -11.27 -3.93 21.44
CA ASP A 31 -10.80 -2.77 22.22
C ASP A 31 -9.99 -1.78 21.38
N TYR A 32 -9.35 -2.23 20.31
CA TYR A 32 -8.55 -1.42 19.40
C TYR A 32 -8.38 -2.10 18.04
N LEU A 33 -8.02 -1.33 17.01
CA LEU A 33 -7.51 -1.86 15.75
C LEU A 33 -5.97 -1.84 15.79
N PRO A 34 -5.30 -2.97 16.08
CA PRO A 34 -3.87 -3.02 16.30
C PRO A 34 -3.09 -2.76 15.01
N HIS A 35 -2.20 -1.80 15.10
CA HIS A 35 -0.92 -1.81 14.40
C HIS A 35 0.18 -2.17 15.40
N THR A 36 1.18 -2.92 14.97
CA THR A 36 2.27 -3.33 15.87
C THR A 36 3.64 -3.01 15.29
N GLY A 37 4.54 -2.61 16.19
CA GLY A 37 5.98 -2.51 15.95
C GLY A 37 6.75 -3.34 16.97
N LEU A 38 7.85 -3.95 16.53
CA LEU A 38 8.73 -4.77 17.36
C LEU A 38 9.92 -3.93 17.81
N HIS A 39 10.05 -3.66 19.11
CA HIS A 39 11.15 -2.89 19.68
C HIS A 39 12.24 -3.81 20.23
N VAL A 40 13.43 -3.74 19.62
CA VAL A 40 14.63 -4.50 19.98
C VAL A 40 15.87 -3.74 19.47
N PHE A 41 17.03 -3.89 20.12
CA PHE A 41 18.28 -3.21 19.73
C PHE A 41 18.16 -1.66 19.68
N GLY A 42 17.26 -1.09 20.47
CA GLY A 42 16.99 0.36 20.51
C GLY A 42 16.21 0.89 19.30
N ARG A 43 15.72 0.00 18.42
CA ARG A 43 14.96 0.33 17.22
C ARG A 43 13.61 -0.39 17.22
N GLU A 44 12.65 0.23 16.57
CA GLU A 44 11.31 -0.28 16.32
C GLU A 44 11.18 -0.66 14.84
N TYR A 45 10.76 -1.91 14.62
CA TYR A 45 10.62 -2.54 13.32
C TYR A 45 9.14 -2.80 13.03
N PHE A 46 8.62 -2.34 11.91
CA PHE A 46 7.23 -2.57 11.52
C PHE A 46 7.06 -2.60 10.00
N PHE A 47 5.91 -3.05 9.51
CA PHE A 47 5.62 -3.11 8.07
C PHE A 47 4.60 -2.03 7.67
N GLY A 48 5.00 -1.19 6.71
CA GLY A 48 4.24 -0.02 6.28
C GLY A 48 4.55 0.40 4.84
N GLY A 49 4.40 -0.53 3.87
CA GLY A 49 4.83 -0.37 2.46
C GLY A 49 6.26 -0.81 2.18
N GLY A 50 6.87 -1.46 3.17
CA GLY A 50 8.27 -1.85 3.25
C GLY A 50 8.58 -2.14 4.72
N ILE A 51 9.66 -2.84 5.00
CA ILE A 51 10.18 -2.95 6.37
C ILE A 51 10.68 -1.56 6.78
N GLN A 52 10.08 -1.00 7.82
CA GLN A 52 10.43 0.29 8.40
C GLN A 52 11.28 0.08 9.65
N VAL A 53 12.30 0.92 9.83
CA VAL A 53 13.23 0.85 10.97
C VAL A 53 13.46 2.26 11.51
N LEU A 54 12.88 2.56 12.66
CA LEU A 54 12.95 3.86 13.33
C LEU A 54 13.20 3.67 14.82
N THR A 55 13.62 4.69 15.54
CA THR A 55 13.56 4.66 17.01
C THR A 55 12.12 4.86 17.50
N PRO A 56 11.76 4.40 18.71
CA PRO A 56 10.43 4.64 19.28
C PRO A 56 10.01 6.11 19.28
N SER A 57 10.94 7.02 19.56
CA SER A 57 10.71 8.46 19.56
C SER A 57 10.42 9.00 18.16
N GLU A 58 11.13 8.50 17.15
CA GLU A 58 10.89 8.87 15.75
C GLU A 58 9.50 8.41 15.31
N VAL A 59 9.10 7.17 15.62
CA VAL A 59 7.73 6.67 15.33
C VAL A 59 6.67 7.57 15.95
N GLU A 60 6.79 7.90 17.23
CA GLU A 60 5.83 8.78 17.92
C GLU A 60 5.76 10.18 17.29
N SER A 61 6.90 10.73 16.86
CA SER A 61 6.97 12.06 16.24
C SER A 61 6.47 12.10 14.79
N THR A 62 6.78 11.07 13.99
CA THR A 62 6.46 10.99 12.57
C THR A 62 4.98 10.68 12.35
N TYR A 63 4.42 9.75 13.12
CA TYR A 63 3.06 9.28 12.93
C TYR A 63 2.06 9.89 13.91
N GLY A 64 2.53 10.67 14.90
CA GLY A 64 1.67 11.31 15.91
C GLY A 64 0.89 10.31 16.77
N MET A 65 1.34 9.06 16.83
CA MET A 65 0.68 7.98 17.57
C MET A 65 1.59 7.48 18.69
N ARG A 66 1.00 7.22 19.86
CA ARG A 66 1.67 6.58 20.99
C ARG A 66 1.18 5.15 21.15
N PRO A 67 2.02 4.21 21.61
CA PRO A 67 1.56 2.86 21.87
C PRO A 67 0.51 2.89 22.98
N VAL A 68 -0.64 2.26 22.74
CA VAL A 68 -1.68 2.04 23.73
C VAL A 68 -1.31 0.91 24.69
N GLU A 69 -0.42 0.02 24.26
CA GLU A 69 0.10 -1.09 25.05
C GLU A 69 1.55 -1.40 24.64
N ILE A 70 2.39 -1.72 25.62
CA ILE A 70 3.74 -2.25 25.40
C ILE A 70 3.82 -3.61 26.09
N ILE A 71 3.97 -4.67 25.29
CA ILE A 71 3.94 -6.06 25.75
C ILE A 71 5.37 -6.60 25.76
N PRO A 72 5.94 -6.95 26.93
CA PRO A 72 7.23 -7.63 26.99
C PRO A 72 7.09 -9.03 26.37
N LEU A 73 7.87 -9.33 25.34
CA LEU A 73 7.84 -10.64 24.68
C LEU A 73 8.91 -11.59 25.26
N GLY A 74 10.05 -11.06 25.66
CA GLY A 74 11.15 -11.80 26.29
C GLY A 74 12.51 -11.22 25.93
N ASP A 75 13.57 -12.00 26.13
CA ASP A 75 14.94 -11.64 25.76
C ASP A 75 15.42 -12.53 24.62
N THR A 76 16.14 -11.95 23.67
CA THR A 76 16.79 -12.67 22.57
C THR A 76 18.30 -12.75 22.77
N GLU A 77 18.89 -13.86 22.33
CA GLU A 77 20.34 -14.05 22.19
C GLU A 77 20.80 -13.88 20.73
N VAL A 78 19.85 -13.62 19.80
CA VAL A 78 20.15 -13.33 18.40
C VAL A 78 20.89 -12.00 18.31
N ALA A 79 22.01 -11.99 17.59
CA ALA A 79 22.78 -10.78 17.34
C ALA A 79 22.01 -9.83 16.40
N GLU A 80 22.20 -8.52 16.57
CA GLU A 80 21.52 -7.49 15.76
C GLU A 80 21.79 -7.69 14.27
N GLU A 81 23.04 -8.04 13.91
CA GLU A 81 23.47 -8.29 12.55
C GLU A 81 22.76 -9.50 11.93
N ALA A 82 22.55 -10.56 12.71
CA ALA A 82 21.82 -11.74 12.26
C ALA A 82 20.33 -11.44 12.04
N PHE A 83 19.75 -10.58 12.88
CA PHE A 83 18.37 -10.13 12.68
C PHE A 83 18.24 -9.24 11.44
N HIS A 84 19.17 -8.33 11.19
CA HIS A 84 19.13 -7.49 9.99
C HIS A 84 19.36 -8.31 8.71
N ALA A 85 20.21 -9.33 8.75
CA ALA A 85 20.38 -10.26 7.63
C ALA A 85 19.06 -10.99 7.31
N TYR A 86 18.35 -11.48 8.34
CA TYR A 86 17.01 -12.06 8.18
C TYR A 86 15.99 -11.08 7.60
N LEU A 87 15.98 -9.83 8.08
CA LEU A 87 15.08 -8.80 7.55
C LEU A 87 15.39 -8.49 6.08
N HIS A 88 16.67 -8.47 5.69
CA HIS A 88 17.08 -8.30 4.30
C HIS A 88 16.64 -9.47 3.42
N GLU A 89 16.89 -10.71 3.86
CA GLU A 89 16.50 -11.93 3.14
C GLU A 89 14.98 -12.00 2.93
N THR A 90 14.19 -11.59 3.92
CA THR A 90 12.72 -11.64 3.85
C THR A 90 12.07 -10.39 3.28
N ALA A 91 12.83 -9.32 3.00
CA ALA A 91 12.29 -8.02 2.58
C ALA A 91 11.41 -8.10 1.33
N HIS A 92 11.73 -9.00 0.39
CA HIS A 92 10.96 -9.22 -0.83
C HIS A 92 9.51 -9.67 -0.55
N MET A 93 9.24 -10.29 0.61
CA MET A 93 7.90 -10.66 1.05
C MET A 93 7.14 -9.50 1.70
N TRP A 94 7.82 -8.43 2.09
CA TRP A 94 7.29 -7.29 2.86
C TRP A 94 7.40 -5.98 2.06
N THR A 95 6.78 -5.95 0.88
CA THR A 95 6.75 -4.80 -0.02
C THR A 95 5.36 -4.17 -0.04
N GLU A 96 5.23 -2.96 -0.58
CA GLU A 96 3.93 -2.35 -0.81
C GLU A 96 2.98 -3.25 -1.62
N ASN A 97 3.52 -3.93 -2.65
CA ASN A 97 2.75 -4.83 -3.51
C ASN A 97 2.28 -6.10 -2.80
N THR A 98 3.01 -6.56 -1.78
CA THR A 98 2.63 -7.75 -1.00
C THR A 98 1.76 -7.40 0.20
N TYR A 99 1.56 -6.13 0.52
CA TYR A 99 0.73 -5.71 1.64
C TYR A 99 -0.71 -6.18 1.46
N ASN A 100 -1.26 -6.81 2.49
CA ASN A 100 -2.67 -7.23 2.54
C ASN A 100 -3.22 -7.03 3.96
N LEU A 101 -4.25 -6.20 4.09
CA LEU A 101 -4.85 -5.82 5.36
C LEU A 101 -5.28 -7.03 6.21
N LEU A 102 -5.71 -8.13 5.59
CA LEU A 102 -6.28 -9.28 6.29
C LEU A 102 -5.28 -10.41 6.54
N SER A 103 -4.26 -10.54 5.70
CA SER A 103 -3.40 -11.74 5.66
C SER A 103 -1.91 -11.48 5.61
N ARG A 104 -1.48 -10.24 5.34
CA ARG A 104 -0.07 -9.84 5.30
C ARG A 104 0.08 -8.36 5.63
N ASN A 105 -0.08 -8.05 6.91
CA ASN A 105 0.01 -6.69 7.44
C ASN A 105 1.11 -6.59 8.51
N CYS A 106 1.23 -5.43 9.15
CA CYS A 106 2.15 -5.16 10.26
C CYS A 106 2.15 -6.23 11.37
N ASN A 107 0.98 -6.77 11.73
CA ASN A 107 0.84 -7.78 12.78
C ASN A 107 1.40 -9.14 12.34
N ASN A 108 1.33 -9.47 11.05
CA ASN A 108 1.96 -10.68 10.52
C ASN A 108 3.49 -10.52 10.49
N PHE A 109 3.97 -9.34 10.09
CA PHE A 109 5.41 -9.04 10.09
C PHE A 109 6.01 -9.15 11.49
N THR A 110 5.41 -8.48 12.48
CA THR A 110 5.92 -8.51 13.86
C THR A 110 5.80 -9.89 14.49
N ASP A 111 4.81 -10.71 14.10
CA ASP A 111 4.70 -12.11 14.49
C ASP A 111 5.85 -12.97 13.95
N GLU A 112 6.18 -12.85 12.66
CA GLU A 112 7.31 -13.57 12.06
C GLU A 112 8.67 -13.12 12.62
N ALA A 113 8.85 -11.81 12.78
CA ALA A 113 10.07 -11.25 13.39
C ALA A 113 10.22 -11.69 14.86
N ALA A 114 9.13 -11.73 15.63
CA ALA A 114 9.15 -12.26 17.00
C ALA A 114 9.50 -13.75 17.04
N LYS A 115 8.95 -14.56 16.12
CA LYS A 115 9.29 -15.99 16.00
C LYS A 115 10.77 -16.20 15.71
N PHE A 116 11.35 -15.38 14.83
CA PHE A 116 12.79 -15.44 14.55
C PHE A 116 13.64 -15.12 15.78
N LEU A 117 13.30 -14.04 16.51
CA LEU A 117 14.09 -13.59 17.66
C LEU A 117 13.91 -14.46 18.92
N LEU A 118 12.71 -14.99 19.16
CA LEU A 118 12.33 -15.60 20.44
C LEU A 118 11.85 -17.06 20.32
N GLY A 119 11.66 -17.58 19.10
CA GLY A 119 11.03 -18.88 18.87
C GLY A 119 9.52 -18.92 19.12
N LYS A 120 8.90 -17.77 19.40
CA LYS A 120 7.46 -17.62 19.66
C LYS A 120 6.92 -16.33 19.06
N GLY A 121 5.67 -16.36 18.63
CA GLY A 121 4.97 -15.23 18.01
C GLY A 121 4.47 -14.18 19.01
N ILE A 122 3.75 -13.20 18.48
CA ILE A 122 3.06 -12.18 19.27
C ILE A 122 1.69 -12.73 19.75
N PRO A 123 0.97 -12.04 20.66
CA PRO A 123 -0.31 -12.52 21.15
C PRO A 123 -1.34 -12.81 20.04
N GLU A 124 -1.93 -14.01 20.08
CA GLU A 124 -2.84 -14.51 19.04
C GLU A 124 -4.06 -13.60 18.81
N HIS A 125 -4.53 -12.90 19.85
CA HIS A 125 -5.67 -11.98 19.71
C HIS A 125 -5.37 -10.78 18.82
N ILE A 126 -4.10 -10.44 18.61
CA ILE A 126 -3.63 -9.37 17.72
C ILE A 126 -3.48 -9.91 16.29
N VAL A 127 -2.73 -11.00 16.10
CA VAL A 127 -2.48 -11.58 14.76
C VAL A 127 -3.77 -12.07 14.11
N ASN A 128 -4.66 -12.70 14.89
CA ASN A 128 -5.88 -13.31 14.38
C ASN A 128 -7.09 -12.36 14.39
N LEU A 129 -6.91 -11.06 14.70
CA LEU A 129 -8.03 -10.12 14.71
C LEU A 129 -8.77 -10.06 13.37
N PRO A 130 -8.11 -10.00 12.19
CA PRO A 130 -8.83 -9.98 10.91
C PRO A 130 -9.74 -11.20 10.71
N GLN A 131 -9.30 -12.39 11.11
CA GLN A 131 -10.05 -13.64 11.02
C GLN A 131 -11.23 -13.65 12.01
N ARG A 132 -11.02 -13.12 13.21
CA ARG A 132 -12.10 -12.96 14.20
C ARG A 132 -13.18 -12.02 13.69
N VAL A 133 -12.80 -10.89 13.10
CA VAL A 133 -13.74 -9.94 12.50
C VAL A 133 -14.47 -10.58 11.33
N SER A 134 -13.75 -11.20 10.39
CA SER A 134 -14.35 -11.81 9.19
C SER A 134 -15.27 -12.99 9.48
N SER A 135 -15.14 -13.63 10.65
CA SER A 135 -16.06 -14.67 11.10
C SER A 135 -17.45 -14.15 11.49
N THR A 136 -17.61 -12.84 11.68
CA THR A 136 -18.93 -12.21 11.94
C THR A 136 -19.67 -11.91 10.63
N PRO A 137 -21.02 -11.97 10.59
CA PRO A 137 -21.78 -11.70 9.36
C PRO A 137 -21.49 -10.32 8.76
N LEU A 138 -21.40 -9.28 9.60
CA LEU A 138 -21.06 -7.93 9.15
C LEU A 138 -19.58 -7.83 8.76
N GLY A 139 -18.68 -8.45 9.54
CA GLY A 139 -17.24 -8.41 9.26
C GLY A 139 -16.85 -9.15 7.97
N ALA A 140 -17.57 -10.19 7.57
CA ALA A 140 -17.39 -10.83 6.26
C ALA A 140 -17.69 -9.87 5.09
N MET A 141 -18.74 -9.02 5.25
CA MET A 141 -19.05 -7.99 4.27
C MET A 141 -17.98 -6.89 4.27
N ILE A 142 -17.57 -6.42 5.45
CA ILE A 142 -16.51 -5.40 5.59
C ILE A 142 -15.18 -5.89 5.03
N ALA A 143 -14.78 -7.13 5.30
CA ALA A 143 -13.55 -7.72 4.76
C ALA A 143 -13.56 -7.73 3.22
N SER A 144 -14.70 -8.03 2.61
CA SER A 144 -14.88 -8.02 1.15
C SER A 144 -14.78 -6.60 0.58
N VAL A 145 -15.40 -5.62 1.24
CA VAL A 145 -15.35 -4.20 0.84
C VAL A 145 -13.94 -3.62 1.04
N MET A 146 -13.31 -3.88 2.19
CA MET A 146 -11.96 -3.41 2.50
C MET A 146 -10.92 -4.01 1.56
N GLY A 147 -11.05 -5.28 1.16
CA GLY A 147 -10.18 -5.88 0.16
C GLY A 147 -10.24 -5.15 -1.18
N GLY A 148 -11.44 -4.80 -1.65
CA GLY A 148 -11.62 -3.99 -2.87
C GLY A 148 -11.13 -2.55 -2.72
N MET A 149 -11.39 -1.93 -1.57
CA MET A 149 -10.95 -0.57 -1.27
C MET A 149 -9.42 -0.49 -1.18
N GLN A 150 -8.76 -1.47 -0.58
CA GLN A 150 -7.30 -1.55 -0.52
C GLN A 150 -6.69 -1.59 -1.92
N GLN A 151 -7.24 -2.42 -2.83
CA GLN A 151 -6.78 -2.48 -4.21
C GLN A 151 -6.97 -1.14 -4.93
N SER A 152 -8.14 -0.50 -4.77
CA SER A 152 -8.38 0.82 -5.37
C SER A 152 -7.48 1.91 -4.78
N MET A 153 -7.19 1.85 -3.47
CA MET A 153 -6.36 2.84 -2.79
C MET A 153 -4.89 2.66 -3.15
N GLN A 154 -4.38 1.43 -3.18
CA GLN A 154 -3.02 1.15 -3.69
C GLN A 154 -2.86 1.62 -5.13
N GLN A 155 -3.88 1.40 -5.97
CA GLN A 155 -3.85 1.87 -7.35
C GLN A 155 -3.88 3.41 -7.45
N HIS A 156 -4.71 4.09 -6.66
CA HIS A 156 -4.73 5.56 -6.61
C HIS A 156 -3.46 6.18 -6.01
N LEU A 157 -2.87 5.55 -4.98
CA LEU A 157 -1.61 6.01 -4.40
C LEU A 157 -0.46 5.87 -5.41
N HIS A 158 -0.44 4.75 -6.15
CA HIS A 158 0.50 4.52 -7.24
C HIS A 158 0.34 5.55 -8.37
N ASP A 159 -0.90 5.79 -8.82
CA ASP A 159 -1.21 6.73 -9.90
C ASP A 159 -0.98 8.20 -9.50
N ALA A 160 -1.13 8.53 -8.22
CA ALA A 160 -0.98 9.89 -7.71
C ALA A 160 0.42 10.19 -7.16
N ASN A 161 1.35 9.22 -7.16
CA ASN A 161 2.64 9.29 -6.47
C ASN A 161 2.49 9.75 -5.00
N GLN A 162 1.42 9.29 -4.34
CA GLN A 162 1.09 9.65 -2.96
C GLN A 162 1.33 8.46 -2.04
N GLN A 163 1.72 8.76 -0.81
CA GLN A 163 2.05 7.76 0.19
C GLN A 163 0.84 7.49 1.11
N SER A 164 0.64 6.22 1.49
CA SER A 164 -0.29 5.80 2.55
C SER A 164 0.12 6.37 3.91
N ILE A 165 -0.79 6.33 4.90
CA ILE A 165 -0.53 6.76 6.30
C ILE A 165 0.77 6.14 6.87
N TRP A 166 1.19 4.98 6.37
CA TRP A 166 2.39 4.27 6.80
C TRP A 166 3.61 4.48 5.88
N THR A 167 3.39 4.77 4.59
CA THR A 167 4.47 5.15 3.66
C THR A 167 4.79 6.64 3.69
N ALA A 168 4.00 7.47 4.40
CA ALA A 168 4.17 8.92 4.55
C ALA A 168 5.28 9.32 5.55
N GLY A 169 6.12 8.37 5.97
CA GLY A 169 7.34 8.66 6.71
C GLY A 169 8.32 9.44 5.83
N PRO A 170 9.29 10.17 6.42
CA PRO A 170 10.32 10.87 5.64
C PRO A 170 10.94 9.90 4.65
N THR A 171 11.23 10.35 3.43
CA THR A 171 11.93 9.55 2.42
C THR A 171 13.30 9.12 2.98
N GLY A 172 13.35 7.93 3.58
CA GLY A 172 14.52 7.20 4.06
C GLY A 172 14.52 6.86 5.58
N PRO A 173 15.10 5.73 6.02
CA PRO A 173 15.93 4.77 5.29
C PRO A 173 15.22 3.41 5.07
N SER A 174 15.13 2.99 3.81
CA SER A 174 15.31 1.56 3.47
C SER A 174 16.66 1.12 4.06
N ILE A 175 16.80 -0.15 4.48
CA ILE A 175 18.04 -0.73 5.03
C ILE A 175 19.27 -0.04 4.40
N PRO A 176 20.10 0.70 5.16
CA PRO A 176 21.07 1.61 4.57
C PRO A 176 22.07 0.86 3.69
N ALA A 177 22.22 1.32 2.45
CA ALA A 177 23.14 0.80 1.44
C ALA A 177 24.64 0.88 1.82
N ALA A 178 24.99 1.33 3.02
CA ALA A 178 26.36 1.42 3.52
C ALA A 178 26.87 0.13 4.19
N MET A 179 26.10 -0.95 4.13
CA MET A 179 26.48 -2.28 4.65
C MET A 179 26.78 -3.30 3.53
N SER A 180 26.95 -2.82 2.28
CA SER A 180 27.25 -3.64 1.10
C SER A 180 28.73 -4.00 0.97
N ASP A 181 29.01 -5.26 1.34
CA ASP A 181 29.99 -6.20 0.76
C ASP A 181 31.47 -6.18 1.21
N PRO A 182 32.19 -7.34 1.18
CA PRO A 182 31.91 -8.61 1.86
C PRO A 182 33.20 -9.24 2.49
N PRO A 183 33.16 -10.50 2.99
CA PRO A 183 33.64 -11.55 2.10
C PRO A 183 32.67 -12.73 1.95
N LEU A 184 32.66 -13.24 0.72
CA LEU A 184 32.04 -14.46 0.24
C LEU A 184 32.16 -15.64 1.23
N SER A 185 31.05 -16.29 1.57
CA SER A 185 30.88 -17.74 1.36
C SER A 185 29.41 -18.15 1.52
N HIS A 186 28.93 -18.90 0.53
CA HIS A 186 27.60 -19.47 0.37
C HIS A 186 27.00 -20.18 1.60
N ALA A 187 25.72 -19.91 1.88
CA ALA A 187 24.74 -20.92 2.28
C ALA A 187 23.30 -20.38 2.15
N GLY A 188 22.64 -20.73 1.04
CA GLY A 188 21.18 -20.87 0.88
C GLY A 188 20.29 -19.66 1.13
N GLY A 189 19.70 -19.08 0.07
CA GLY A 189 18.55 -18.20 0.23
C GLY A 189 18.07 -17.41 -0.98
N ASP A 190 18.91 -17.08 -1.96
CA ASP A 190 18.49 -16.46 -3.24
C ASP A 190 19.57 -16.76 -4.28
N GLU A 191 19.27 -17.52 -5.35
CA GLU A 191 20.27 -17.69 -6.40
C GLU A 191 20.40 -16.39 -7.22
N PRO A 192 21.63 -15.98 -7.60
CA PRO A 192 21.87 -14.75 -8.34
C PRO A 192 20.99 -14.54 -9.59
N ILE A 193 20.53 -15.63 -10.21
CA ILE A 193 19.68 -15.59 -11.41
C ILE A 193 18.26 -15.06 -11.12
N ASP A 194 17.69 -15.30 -9.93
CA ASP A 194 16.34 -14.78 -9.61
C ASP A 194 16.32 -13.28 -9.43
N HIS A 195 17.32 -12.76 -8.73
CA HIS A 195 17.47 -11.32 -8.53
C HIS A 195 17.66 -10.62 -9.87
N ALA A 196 18.54 -11.14 -10.74
CA ALA A 196 18.77 -10.58 -12.06
C ALA A 196 17.50 -10.57 -12.93
N ILE A 197 16.71 -11.66 -12.91
CA ILE A 197 15.44 -11.73 -13.63
C ILE A 197 14.44 -10.70 -13.08
N ALA A 198 14.34 -10.54 -11.76
CA ALA A 198 13.44 -9.57 -11.15
C ALA A 198 13.78 -8.13 -11.57
N VAL A 199 15.07 -7.76 -11.57
CA VAL A 199 15.54 -6.46 -12.05
C VAL A 199 15.19 -6.26 -13.53
N MET A 200 15.40 -7.28 -14.37
CA MET A 200 15.03 -7.23 -15.78
C MET A 200 13.53 -7.02 -16.01
N MET A 201 12.68 -7.66 -15.19
CA MET A 201 11.23 -7.50 -15.31
C MET A 201 10.79 -6.07 -14.96
N VAL A 202 11.35 -5.49 -13.90
CA VAL A 202 11.12 -4.08 -13.52
C VAL A 202 11.58 -3.12 -14.63
N ALA A 203 12.77 -3.36 -15.21
CA ALA A 203 13.31 -2.52 -16.27
C ALA A 203 12.47 -2.58 -17.57
N VAL A 204 11.90 -3.74 -17.87
CA VAL A 204 11.00 -3.91 -19.03
C VAL A 204 9.67 -3.18 -18.82
N ASP A 205 9.13 -3.18 -17.60
CA ASP A 205 7.87 -2.50 -17.26
C ASP A 205 8.05 -0.97 -17.13
N ALA A 206 9.24 -0.49 -16.73
CA ALA A 206 9.57 0.93 -16.63
C ALA A 206 9.86 1.62 -17.98
N SER A 207 9.97 0.87 -19.08
CA SER A 207 10.26 1.43 -20.40
C SER A 207 9.04 2.19 -20.94
N GLU A 208 9.13 3.53 -20.97
CA GLU A 208 8.07 4.47 -21.39
C GLU A 208 7.47 4.19 -22.79
N ASP A 209 8.16 3.42 -23.64
CA ASP A 209 7.78 3.14 -25.04
C ASP A 209 6.94 1.85 -25.23
N THR A 210 6.62 1.13 -24.16
CA THR A 210 5.94 -0.17 -24.24
C THR A 210 4.73 -0.29 -23.33
N GLY A 211 3.53 -0.02 -23.85
CA GLY A 211 2.28 -0.40 -23.18
C GLY A 211 2.27 -1.91 -22.83
N GLY A 212 1.59 -2.30 -21.75
CA GLY A 212 1.77 -3.60 -21.05
C GLY A 212 1.77 -4.88 -21.91
N LYS A 213 1.12 -4.89 -23.08
CA LYS A 213 1.20 -6.02 -24.03
C LYS A 213 2.58 -6.16 -24.71
N LYS A 214 3.27 -5.04 -24.97
CA LYS A 214 4.63 -4.99 -25.52
C LYS A 214 5.68 -5.28 -24.45
N ALA A 215 5.49 -4.79 -23.22
CA ALA A 215 6.39 -5.08 -22.08
C ALA A 215 6.43 -6.58 -21.79
N LYS A 216 5.26 -7.23 -21.66
CA LYS A 216 5.16 -8.69 -21.56
C LYS A 216 5.92 -9.42 -22.67
N ALA A 217 5.70 -9.03 -23.94
CA ALA A 217 6.36 -9.67 -25.08
C ALA A 217 7.89 -9.52 -25.04
N ARG A 218 8.40 -8.37 -24.58
CA ARG A 218 9.83 -8.10 -24.42
C ARG A 218 10.45 -8.92 -23.29
N ALA A 219 9.78 -9.00 -22.13
CA ALA A 219 10.21 -9.83 -21.01
C ALA A 219 10.24 -11.32 -21.39
N THR A 220 9.19 -11.80 -22.07
CA THR A 220 9.12 -13.18 -22.58
C THR A 220 10.26 -13.47 -23.57
N GLU A 221 10.57 -12.55 -24.49
CA GLU A 221 11.67 -12.75 -25.45
C GLU A 221 13.04 -12.78 -24.76
N ALA A 222 13.29 -11.88 -23.80
CA ALA A 222 14.54 -11.84 -23.04
C ALA A 222 14.77 -13.15 -22.25
N LEU A 223 13.73 -13.64 -21.55
CA LEU A 223 13.78 -14.91 -20.81
C LEU A 223 14.01 -16.11 -21.73
N ARG A 224 13.42 -16.13 -22.92
CA ARG A 224 13.68 -17.19 -23.91
C ARG A 224 15.12 -17.18 -24.41
N ILE A 225 15.73 -16.00 -24.58
CA ILE A 225 17.13 -15.90 -24.98
C ILE A 225 18.03 -16.46 -23.87
N LEU A 226 17.82 -16.06 -22.63
CA LEU A 226 18.56 -16.58 -21.47
C LEU A 226 18.41 -18.10 -21.34
N LEU A 227 17.18 -18.61 -21.47
CA LEU A 227 16.89 -20.04 -21.43
C LEU A 227 17.61 -20.79 -22.55
N ASN A 228 17.61 -20.25 -23.77
CA ASN A 228 18.30 -20.86 -24.91
C ASN A 228 19.83 -20.85 -24.73
N LEU A 229 20.40 -19.80 -24.15
CA LEU A 229 21.84 -19.73 -23.87
C LEU A 229 22.24 -20.84 -22.88
N ALA A 230 21.52 -20.95 -21.76
CA ALA A 230 21.76 -22.00 -20.78
C ALA A 230 21.53 -23.41 -21.37
N ALA A 231 20.41 -23.61 -22.06
CA ALA A 231 20.05 -24.91 -22.64
C ALA A 231 21.00 -25.36 -23.76
N ASN A 232 21.53 -24.44 -24.58
CA ASN A 232 22.46 -24.79 -25.64
C ASN A 232 23.81 -25.27 -25.09
N ILE A 233 24.32 -24.65 -24.02
CA ILE A 233 25.55 -25.10 -23.35
C ILE A 233 25.31 -26.43 -22.63
N SER A 234 24.15 -26.59 -21.99
CA SER A 234 23.75 -27.85 -21.34
C SER A 234 23.65 -29.02 -22.33
N LYS A 235 23.08 -28.80 -23.52
CA LYS A 235 22.88 -29.82 -24.56
C LYS A 235 24.13 -30.11 -25.41
N HIS A 236 24.98 -29.11 -25.61
CA HIS A 236 26.16 -29.19 -26.47
C HIS A 236 27.40 -28.68 -25.72
N PRO A 237 27.85 -29.38 -24.66
CA PRO A 237 28.92 -28.90 -23.79
C PRO A 237 30.23 -28.70 -24.55
N ASP A 238 30.58 -29.52 -25.53
CA ASP A 238 31.89 -29.39 -26.19
C ASP A 238 31.91 -28.36 -27.35
N GLU A 239 30.78 -27.72 -27.64
CA GLU A 239 30.66 -26.87 -28.83
C GLU A 239 30.98 -25.39 -28.54
N ALA A 240 32.19 -24.97 -28.93
CA ALA A 240 32.74 -23.63 -28.65
C ALA A 240 31.85 -22.46 -29.12
N LYS A 241 31.03 -22.67 -30.17
CA LYS A 241 30.14 -21.63 -30.71
C LYS A 241 29.03 -21.20 -29.74
N TYR A 242 28.64 -22.04 -28.78
CA TYR A 242 27.63 -21.73 -27.76
C TYR A 242 28.22 -21.14 -26.48
N ARG A 243 29.53 -21.24 -26.31
CA ARG A 243 30.26 -20.72 -25.14
C ARG A 243 30.72 -19.28 -25.30
N THR A 244 30.52 -18.67 -26.47
CA THR A 244 30.91 -17.28 -26.74
C THR A 244 29.77 -16.50 -27.37
N VAL A 245 29.49 -15.32 -26.83
CA VAL A 245 28.46 -14.41 -27.33
C VAL A 245 29.10 -13.04 -27.60
N LYS A 246 29.03 -12.55 -28.83
CA LYS A 246 29.54 -11.22 -29.20
C LYS A 246 28.63 -10.12 -28.63
N LYS A 247 29.23 -9.10 -27.98
CA LYS A 247 28.46 -7.96 -27.45
C LYS A 247 27.84 -7.11 -28.57
N ASP A 248 28.42 -7.11 -29.77
CA ASP A 248 27.96 -6.33 -30.93
C ASP A 248 26.81 -6.96 -31.73
N ASN A 249 26.27 -8.09 -31.28
CA ASN A 249 25.13 -8.70 -31.94
C ASN A 249 23.86 -7.84 -31.73
N LYS A 250 23.49 -7.06 -32.75
CA LYS A 250 22.33 -6.16 -32.74
C LYS A 250 21.03 -6.81 -32.25
N LYS A 251 20.80 -8.09 -32.56
CA LYS A 251 19.60 -8.81 -32.08
C LYS A 251 19.67 -9.05 -30.57
N MET A 252 20.83 -9.43 -30.05
CA MET A 252 21.02 -9.60 -28.61
C MET A 252 21.05 -8.27 -27.85
N GLN A 253 21.58 -7.20 -28.43
CA GLN A 253 21.56 -5.87 -27.82
C GLN A 253 20.12 -5.40 -27.60
N THR A 254 19.30 -5.39 -28.63
CA THR A 254 17.92 -4.90 -28.54
C THR A 254 17.02 -5.81 -27.68
N SER A 255 17.21 -7.13 -27.76
CA SER A 255 16.33 -8.09 -27.10
C SER A 255 16.76 -8.50 -25.69
N LEU A 256 18.02 -8.25 -25.28
CA LEU A 256 18.52 -8.66 -23.97
C LEU A 256 19.50 -7.65 -23.35
N LEU A 257 20.62 -7.32 -24.01
CA LEU A 257 21.73 -6.59 -23.35
C LEU A 257 21.41 -5.12 -23.03
N ASN A 258 20.41 -4.51 -23.65
CA ASN A 258 19.93 -3.15 -23.33
C ASN A 258 18.83 -3.15 -22.24
N ILE A 259 18.64 -4.25 -21.53
CA ILE A 259 17.71 -4.36 -20.39
C ILE A 259 18.56 -4.37 -19.12
N ASP A 260 18.27 -3.46 -18.19
CA ASP A 260 18.96 -3.43 -16.89
C ASP A 260 18.77 -4.76 -16.15
N GLY A 261 19.85 -5.30 -15.57
CA GLY A 261 19.87 -6.63 -14.96
C GLY A 261 20.22 -7.80 -15.93
N ALA A 262 20.28 -7.57 -17.25
CA ALA A 262 20.61 -8.63 -18.20
C ALA A 262 22.07 -9.11 -18.10
N ALA A 263 23.01 -8.22 -17.76
CA ALA A 263 24.40 -8.57 -17.53
C ALA A 263 24.55 -9.49 -16.29
N ASP A 264 23.81 -9.20 -15.22
CA ASP A 264 23.80 -10.01 -14.01
C ASP A 264 23.17 -11.38 -14.26
N ALA A 265 22.14 -11.46 -15.12
CA ALA A 265 21.54 -12.72 -15.53
C ALA A 265 22.51 -13.58 -16.36
N MET A 266 23.29 -12.94 -17.25
CA MET A 266 24.36 -13.62 -18.00
C MET A 266 25.46 -14.12 -17.07
N ALA A 267 25.86 -13.31 -16.08
CA ALA A 267 26.84 -13.69 -15.07
C ALA A 267 26.37 -14.86 -14.20
N ALA A 268 25.09 -14.86 -13.83
CA ALA A 268 24.46 -15.92 -13.05
C ALA A 268 24.33 -17.23 -13.84
N ILE A 269 24.16 -17.18 -15.17
CA ILE A 269 24.26 -18.35 -16.05
C ILE A 269 25.70 -18.88 -16.09
N GLY A 270 26.69 -18.02 -15.89
CA GLY A 270 28.11 -18.37 -15.89
C GLY A 270 28.92 -17.74 -17.02
N PHE A 271 28.37 -16.74 -17.72
CA PHE A 271 29.12 -15.94 -18.67
C PHE A 271 29.92 -14.85 -17.97
N GLU A 272 31.13 -14.62 -18.44
CA GLU A 272 32.02 -13.59 -17.94
C GLU A 272 32.42 -12.66 -19.09
N GLU A 273 32.68 -11.41 -18.77
CA GLU A 273 33.16 -10.46 -19.77
C GLU A 273 34.61 -10.77 -20.14
N ALA A 274 34.87 -10.91 -21.44
CA ALA A 274 36.18 -11.16 -21.98
C ALA A 274 36.40 -10.32 -23.25
N THR A 275 37.63 -10.30 -23.74
CA THR A 275 37.99 -9.71 -25.03
C THR A 275 38.43 -10.85 -25.96
N ASN A 276 37.99 -10.82 -27.21
CA ASN A 276 38.47 -11.78 -28.20
C ASN A 276 39.88 -11.42 -28.69
N GLU A 277 40.48 -12.28 -29.52
CA GLU A 277 41.83 -12.07 -30.09
C GLU A 277 41.92 -10.82 -30.99
N GLU A 278 40.78 -10.27 -31.43
CA GLU A 278 40.64 -9.09 -32.29
C GLU A 278 40.40 -7.79 -31.50
N GLY A 279 40.35 -7.85 -30.16
CA GLY A 279 40.11 -6.68 -29.31
C GLY A 279 38.63 -6.31 -29.11
N GLU A 280 37.69 -7.11 -29.62
CA GLU A 280 36.24 -6.92 -29.45
C GLU A 280 35.74 -7.52 -28.12
N GLY A 281 34.79 -6.85 -27.47
CA GLY A 281 34.16 -7.33 -26.25
C GLY A 281 33.22 -8.52 -26.48
N VAL A 282 33.41 -9.61 -25.74
CA VAL A 282 32.60 -10.84 -25.81
C VAL A 282 32.20 -11.30 -24.41
N TRP A 283 31.07 -12.00 -24.32
CA TRP A 283 30.71 -12.80 -23.17
C TRP A 283 31.19 -14.23 -23.39
N ARG A 284 32.05 -14.74 -22.50
CA ARG A 284 32.59 -16.10 -22.56
C ARG A 284 32.08 -16.91 -21.37
N PHE A 285 31.53 -18.09 -21.63
CA PHE A 285 31.09 -18.99 -20.58
C PHE A 285 32.28 -19.58 -19.83
N ASN A 286 32.20 -19.60 -18.50
CA ASN A 286 33.20 -20.21 -17.63
C ASN A 286 32.93 -21.73 -17.49
N ASP A 287 33.85 -22.54 -18.02
CA ASP A 287 33.73 -24.00 -18.05
C ASP A 287 33.59 -24.65 -16.65
N GLU A 288 34.09 -23.98 -15.59
CA GLU A 288 33.97 -24.44 -14.21
C GLU A 288 32.54 -24.34 -13.67
N LYS A 289 31.68 -23.51 -14.27
CA LYS A 289 30.30 -23.27 -13.84
C LYS A 289 29.27 -24.20 -14.48
N THR A 290 29.71 -25.22 -15.21
CA THR A 290 28.83 -26.17 -15.93
C THR A 290 27.93 -26.98 -14.98
N GLY A 291 28.34 -27.22 -13.73
CA GLY A 291 27.61 -28.08 -12.78
C GLY A 291 26.29 -27.51 -12.25
N GLY A 292 26.10 -26.19 -12.25
CA GLY A 292 24.89 -25.51 -11.75
C GLY A 292 23.85 -25.18 -12.83
N LEU A 293 24.20 -25.42 -14.10
CA LEU A 293 23.46 -24.86 -15.25
C LEU A 293 22.03 -25.40 -15.38
N ALA A 294 21.79 -26.67 -14.99
CA ALA A 294 20.47 -27.28 -15.04
C ALA A 294 19.49 -26.66 -14.00
N ALA A 295 20.00 -26.24 -12.84
CA ALA A 295 19.20 -25.54 -11.83
C ALA A 295 18.82 -24.14 -12.32
N VAL A 296 19.80 -23.42 -12.88
CA VAL A 296 19.59 -22.10 -13.50
C VAL A 296 18.59 -22.19 -14.66
N GLU A 297 18.70 -23.20 -15.53
CA GLU A 297 17.74 -23.46 -16.62
C GLU A 297 16.32 -23.65 -16.08
N GLY A 298 16.15 -24.48 -15.04
CA GLY A 298 14.86 -24.71 -14.41
C GLY A 298 14.23 -23.44 -13.83
N ARG A 299 15.04 -22.55 -13.25
CA ARG A 299 14.60 -21.28 -12.65
C ARG A 299 14.19 -20.26 -13.73
N ILE A 300 15.00 -20.08 -14.77
CA ILE A 300 14.64 -19.23 -15.92
C ILE A 300 13.33 -19.72 -16.55
N LYS A 301 13.16 -21.04 -16.69
CA LYS A 301 11.92 -21.63 -17.21
C LYS A 301 10.71 -21.33 -16.32
N ALA A 302 10.85 -21.43 -15.00
CA ALA A 302 9.75 -21.13 -14.07
C ALA A 302 9.28 -19.66 -14.18
N HIS A 303 10.21 -18.72 -14.33
CA HIS A 303 9.87 -17.30 -14.57
C HIS A 303 9.22 -17.09 -15.95
N LEU A 304 9.71 -17.78 -16.98
CA LEU A 304 9.09 -17.72 -18.31
C LEU A 304 7.65 -18.22 -18.29
N ASP A 305 7.38 -19.37 -17.66
CA ASP A 305 6.05 -19.94 -17.51
C ASP A 305 5.12 -18.99 -16.73
N HIS A 306 5.64 -18.34 -15.68
CA HIS A 306 4.91 -17.34 -14.90
C HIS A 306 4.52 -16.13 -15.75
N VAL A 307 5.47 -15.55 -16.48
CA VAL A 307 5.21 -14.39 -17.36
C VAL A 307 4.24 -14.77 -18.47
N GLU A 308 4.38 -15.94 -19.10
CA GLU A 308 3.45 -16.38 -20.15
C GLU A 308 2.02 -16.55 -19.64
N ALA A 309 1.84 -17.02 -18.41
CA ALA A 309 0.54 -17.20 -17.75
C ALA A 309 -0.20 -15.89 -17.42
N LEU A 310 0.49 -14.74 -17.38
CA LEU A 310 -0.14 -13.44 -17.12
C LEU A 310 -1.14 -13.06 -18.24
N ARG A 311 -2.41 -12.85 -17.92
CA ARG A 311 -3.40 -12.41 -18.94
C ARG A 311 -3.13 -10.96 -19.37
N PRO A 312 -3.26 -10.62 -20.67
CA PRO A 312 -3.03 -9.25 -21.13
C PRO A 312 -4.08 -8.30 -20.55
N VAL A 313 -3.61 -7.21 -19.94
CA VAL A 313 -4.42 -6.05 -19.54
C VAL A 313 -4.83 -5.30 -20.81
N PRO A 314 -6.11 -4.93 -21.00
CA PRO A 314 -6.53 -4.14 -22.17
C PRO A 314 -5.81 -2.79 -22.19
N ALA A 315 -5.29 -2.42 -23.36
CA ALA A 315 -4.52 -1.19 -23.56
C ALA A 315 -5.39 0.04 -23.27
N ALA A 316 -4.88 0.94 -22.42
CA ALA A 316 -5.48 2.24 -22.15
C ALA A 316 -5.59 3.05 -23.45
N ALA A 317 -6.79 3.57 -23.73
CA ALA A 317 -7.03 4.48 -24.84
C ALA A 317 -6.31 5.83 -24.59
N PRO A 318 -5.82 6.52 -25.64
CA PRO A 318 -5.10 7.77 -25.48
C PRO A 318 -6.03 8.87 -24.93
N ALA A 319 -5.47 9.68 -24.04
CA ALA A 319 -6.16 10.74 -23.34
C ALA A 319 -6.82 11.74 -24.31
N ALA A 320 -8.15 11.85 -24.23
CA ALA A 320 -8.91 12.95 -24.82
C ALA A 320 -8.85 14.18 -23.90
N PRO A 321 -8.93 15.41 -24.44
CA PRO A 321 -8.85 16.63 -23.65
C PRO A 321 -10.03 16.68 -22.66
N VAL A 322 -9.72 17.05 -21.43
CA VAL A 322 -10.63 17.10 -20.30
C VAL A 322 -11.77 18.08 -20.59
N VAL A 323 -12.93 17.53 -20.97
CA VAL A 323 -14.23 18.17 -20.73
C VAL A 323 -14.91 17.31 -19.68
N ALA A 324 -15.22 17.90 -18.54
CA ALA A 324 -15.88 17.21 -17.43
C ALA A 324 -17.17 16.54 -17.93
N PRO A 325 -17.34 15.21 -17.76
CA PRO A 325 -18.60 14.56 -18.09
C PRO A 325 -19.67 14.92 -17.03
N PRO A 326 -20.95 15.05 -17.43
CA PRO A 326 -22.03 15.18 -16.46
C PRO A 326 -22.19 13.86 -15.69
N ALA A 327 -22.38 13.97 -14.37
CA ALA A 327 -22.52 12.83 -13.46
C ALA A 327 -23.62 11.84 -13.91
N PRO A 328 -23.42 10.52 -13.75
CA PRO A 328 -24.43 9.53 -14.07
C PRO A 328 -25.58 9.59 -13.07
N ARG A 329 -26.82 9.74 -13.57
CA ARG A 329 -28.04 9.48 -12.79
C ARG A 329 -28.24 7.97 -12.70
N ALA A 330 -28.04 7.36 -11.53
CA ALA A 330 -28.64 6.07 -11.21
C ALA A 330 -28.78 5.83 -9.69
N ALA A 331 -30.03 5.54 -9.32
CA ALA A 331 -30.50 4.70 -8.21
C ALA A 331 -30.00 5.00 -6.78
N VAL A 332 -30.89 5.67 -6.05
CA VAL A 332 -30.94 5.74 -4.59
C VAL A 332 -30.91 4.32 -4.00
N THR A 333 -29.89 4.02 -3.20
CA THR A 333 -29.92 2.98 -2.16
C THR A 333 -29.47 3.62 -0.86
N ALA A 334 -30.34 3.54 0.15
CA ALA A 334 -30.19 4.22 1.43
C ALA A 334 -29.11 3.54 2.29
N GLY A 335 -28.11 4.30 2.75
CA GLY A 335 -27.03 3.79 3.61
C GLY A 335 -25.86 4.75 3.84
N ALA A 336 -26.16 5.99 4.25
CA ALA A 336 -25.35 7.00 4.95
C ALA A 336 -23.80 7.00 4.89
N SER A 337 -23.26 7.91 4.07
CA SER A 337 -22.26 8.92 4.51
C SER A 337 -22.23 10.10 3.53
N THR A 338 -23.14 11.06 3.67
CA THR A 338 -23.06 12.36 2.97
C THR A 338 -23.59 13.47 3.88
N GLY A 339 -23.02 14.67 3.72
CA GLY A 339 -23.17 15.80 4.63
C GLY A 339 -24.61 16.25 4.88
N GLY A 340 -24.78 17.03 5.95
CA GLY A 340 -26.09 17.51 6.43
C GLY A 340 -26.93 18.31 5.42
N ASP A 341 -26.33 18.76 4.31
CA ASP A 341 -27.02 19.52 3.27
C ASP A 341 -27.91 18.66 2.37
N ASP A 342 -27.55 17.39 2.13
CA ASP A 342 -28.29 16.49 1.23
C ASP A 342 -29.55 15.89 1.88
N LEU A 343 -29.50 15.66 3.19
CA LEU A 343 -30.64 15.15 3.97
C LEU A 343 -31.75 16.21 4.11
N ALA A 344 -31.37 17.49 4.22
CA ALA A 344 -32.32 18.59 4.26
C ALA A 344 -33.03 18.76 2.90
N ALA A 345 -32.28 18.70 1.79
CA ALA A 345 -32.86 18.78 0.45
C ALA A 345 -33.77 17.59 0.11
N TYR A 346 -33.42 16.38 0.59
CA TYR A 346 -34.24 15.18 0.44
C TYR A 346 -35.51 15.21 1.31
N ALA A 347 -35.42 15.71 2.54
CA ALA A 347 -36.59 15.92 3.40
C ALA A 347 -37.54 16.99 2.84
N GLU A 348 -36.98 18.02 2.20
CA GLU A 348 -37.74 19.09 1.53
C GLU A 348 -38.46 18.59 0.27
N SER A 349 -37.85 17.68 -0.51
CA SER A 349 -38.46 17.09 -1.70
C SER A 349 -39.61 16.14 -1.37
N LEU A 350 -39.46 15.31 -0.33
CA LEU A 350 -40.53 14.45 0.19
C LEU A 350 -41.73 15.25 0.72
N ARG A 351 -41.50 16.48 1.20
CA ARG A 351 -42.56 17.36 1.73
C ARG A 351 -43.40 18.01 0.64
N ASN A 352 -42.79 18.33 -0.50
CA ASN A 352 -43.41 19.12 -1.57
C ASN A 352 -43.90 18.29 -2.76
N ASP A 353 -43.50 17.01 -2.86
CA ASP A 353 -43.88 16.12 -3.95
C ASP A 353 -44.69 14.89 -3.45
N PRO A 354 -46.01 14.87 -3.64
CA PRO A 354 -46.86 13.73 -3.27
C PRO A 354 -46.46 12.42 -3.94
N ALA A 355 -45.89 12.46 -5.15
CA ALA A 355 -45.48 11.27 -5.89
C ALA A 355 -44.18 10.68 -5.35
N ALA A 356 -43.27 11.51 -4.84
CA ALA A 356 -42.04 11.06 -4.20
C ALA A 356 -42.32 10.33 -2.88
N MET A 357 -43.33 10.79 -2.13
CA MET A 357 -43.78 10.12 -0.90
C MET A 357 -44.41 8.74 -1.19
N GLU A 358 -45.16 8.62 -2.29
CA GLU A 358 -45.77 7.35 -2.71
C GLU A 358 -44.73 6.33 -3.17
N GLN A 359 -43.65 6.78 -3.81
CA GLN A 359 -42.50 5.94 -4.16
C GLN A 359 -41.73 5.49 -2.92
N PHE A 360 -41.54 6.37 -1.93
CA PHE A 360 -40.89 6.03 -0.67
C PHE A 360 -41.68 4.98 0.13
N MET A 361 -43.01 5.08 0.16
CA MET A 361 -43.88 4.09 0.83
C MET A 361 -43.95 2.74 0.11
N ASN A 362 -43.79 2.74 -1.22
CA ASN A 362 -43.76 1.53 -2.03
C ASN A 362 -42.36 0.89 -2.15
N ASP A 363 -41.32 1.49 -1.55
CA ASP A 363 -39.97 0.96 -1.58
C ASP A 363 -39.87 -0.37 -0.79
N PRO A 364 -39.35 -1.46 -1.41
CA PRO A 364 -39.21 -2.76 -0.76
C PRO A 364 -38.38 -2.73 0.54
N ALA A 365 -37.37 -1.86 0.63
CA ALA A 365 -36.51 -1.73 1.81
C ALA A 365 -37.24 -1.04 2.96
N VAL A 366 -38.04 -0.02 2.67
CA VAL A 366 -38.87 0.69 3.68
C VAL A 366 -39.96 -0.24 4.22
N ARG A 367 -40.56 -1.09 3.36
CA ARG A 367 -41.54 -2.10 3.79
C ARG A 367 -40.92 -3.21 4.65
N ALA A 368 -39.71 -3.65 4.34
CA ALA A 368 -38.97 -4.63 5.14
C ALA A 368 -38.54 -4.05 6.50
N ALA A 369 -38.12 -2.79 6.53
CA ALA A 369 -37.79 -2.06 7.76
C ALA A 369 -39.03 -1.81 8.63
N ALA A 370 -40.18 -1.48 8.04
CA ALA A 370 -41.43 -1.32 8.77
C ALA A 370 -41.95 -2.64 9.35
N ALA A 371 -41.71 -3.78 8.69
CA ALA A 371 -42.08 -5.10 9.20
C ALA A 371 -41.26 -5.53 10.44
N THR A 372 -40.06 -4.95 10.62
CA THR A 372 -39.13 -5.28 11.71
C THR A 372 -39.08 -4.19 12.79
N ASN A 373 -39.64 -3.01 12.54
CA ASN A 373 -39.69 -1.90 13.48
C ASN A 373 -41.12 -1.33 13.67
N PRO A 374 -41.80 -1.68 14.78
CA PRO A 374 -43.17 -1.24 15.06
C PRO A 374 -43.35 0.28 15.12
N ALA A 375 -42.30 1.03 15.50
CA ALA A 375 -42.34 2.49 15.57
C ALA A 375 -42.37 3.12 14.16
N LEU A 376 -41.61 2.55 13.21
CA LEU A 376 -41.63 2.96 11.81
C LEU A 376 -42.97 2.58 11.14
N ALA A 377 -43.54 1.43 11.49
CA ALA A 377 -44.86 1.02 11.02
C ALA A 377 -45.98 1.95 11.49
N ALA A 378 -45.93 2.43 12.73
CA ALA A 378 -46.90 3.40 13.26
C ALA A 378 -46.76 4.79 12.60
N MET A 379 -45.52 5.19 12.28
CA MET A 379 -45.21 6.46 11.62
C MET A 379 -45.70 6.50 10.16
N LEU A 380 -45.67 5.36 9.45
CA LEU A 380 -46.22 5.22 8.10
C LEU A 380 -47.76 5.18 8.06
N GLN A 381 -48.40 4.85 9.18
CA GLN A 381 -49.86 4.81 9.30
C GLN A 381 -50.46 6.19 9.63
N ASN A 382 -49.65 7.15 10.06
CA ASN A 382 -50.14 8.46 10.52
C ASN A 382 -49.34 9.63 9.91
N PRO A 383 -49.71 10.12 8.71
CA PRO A 383 -48.97 11.17 8.01
C PRO A 383 -48.95 12.53 8.73
N ALA A 384 -49.77 12.72 9.76
CA ALA A 384 -49.78 13.94 10.58
C ALA A 384 -48.60 14.03 11.56
N THR A 385 -48.11 12.91 12.12
CA THR A 385 -47.01 12.91 13.10
C THR A 385 -45.65 13.18 12.46
N LEU A 386 -45.47 12.81 11.20
CA LEU A 386 -44.29 13.11 10.39
C LEU A 386 -44.13 14.62 10.14
N ARG A 387 -45.24 15.31 9.85
CA ARG A 387 -45.27 16.76 9.59
C ARG A 387 -44.89 17.56 10.84
N ASP A 388 -45.29 17.11 12.02
CA ASP A 388 -45.09 17.81 13.29
C ASP A 388 -43.65 17.69 13.82
N GLN A 389 -43.01 16.52 13.65
CA GLN A 389 -41.60 16.33 14.04
C GLN A 389 -40.62 17.03 13.10
N LEU A 390 -40.91 17.13 11.80
CA LEU A 390 -40.10 17.89 10.85
C LEU A 390 -40.20 19.42 11.06
N GLY A 391 -41.24 19.91 11.74
CA GLY A 391 -41.37 21.33 12.11
C GLY A 391 -40.48 21.77 13.29
N ASN A 392 -40.19 20.88 14.24
CA ASN A 392 -39.45 21.22 15.46
C ASN A 392 -37.91 21.14 15.33
N VAL A 393 -37.37 20.63 14.22
CA VAL A 393 -35.91 20.63 13.95
C VAL A 393 -35.40 22.01 13.52
N GLN A 394 -36.29 22.92 13.12
CA GLN A 394 -35.95 24.23 12.56
C GLN A 394 -35.60 25.30 13.61
N THR A 395 -36.10 25.19 14.84
CA THR A 395 -35.84 26.17 15.91
C THR A 395 -34.55 25.91 16.69
N GLY A 396 -34.04 24.67 16.71
CA GLY A 396 -32.77 24.32 17.36
C GLY A 396 -31.52 24.54 16.50
N THR A 397 -31.64 24.42 15.17
CA THR A 397 -30.50 24.50 14.24
C THR A 397 -30.11 25.93 13.86
N GLN A 398 -31.03 26.90 13.95
CA GLN A 398 -30.72 28.30 13.68
C GLN A 398 -29.85 28.98 14.76
N GLN A 399 -29.85 28.48 16.02
CA GLN A 399 -28.98 29.04 17.07
C GLN A 399 -27.57 28.43 17.09
N GLN A 400 -27.37 27.22 16.56
CA GLN A 400 -26.03 26.59 16.49
C GLN A 400 -25.25 26.99 15.22
N GLN A 401 -25.92 27.29 14.11
CA GLN A 401 -25.25 27.72 12.87
C GLN A 401 -24.66 29.14 12.95
N GLN A 402 -25.10 29.99 13.87
CA GLN A 402 -24.50 31.33 14.07
C GLN A 402 -23.23 31.33 14.93
N GLN A 403 -22.91 30.27 15.67
CA GLN A 403 -21.67 30.21 16.48
C GLN A 403 -20.50 29.51 15.76
N GLN A 404 -20.76 28.63 14.78
CA GLN A 404 -19.70 27.95 14.02
C GLN A 404 -19.15 28.79 12.85
N GLN A 405 -19.87 29.82 12.39
CA GLN A 405 -19.38 30.75 11.36
C GLN A 405 -18.50 31.88 11.89
N THR A 406 -18.37 32.07 13.21
CA THR A 406 -17.72 33.27 13.77
C THR A 406 -16.28 33.10 14.25
N ASN A 407 -15.67 31.90 14.20
CA ASN A 407 -14.31 31.73 14.71
C ASN A 407 -13.33 31.06 13.72
N PRO A 408 -12.91 31.78 12.67
CA PRO A 408 -12.04 31.26 11.61
C PRO A 408 -10.67 30.78 12.09
N VAL A 409 -10.24 31.16 13.29
CA VAL A 409 -8.98 30.68 13.90
C VAL A 409 -9.05 29.21 14.29
N LEU A 410 -10.22 28.71 14.74
CA LEU A 410 -10.39 27.31 15.14
C LEU A 410 -10.48 26.37 13.93
N THR A 411 -11.01 26.84 12.80
CA THR A 411 -11.17 26.04 11.57
C THR A 411 -9.83 25.73 10.90
N TYR A 412 -8.83 26.60 11.04
CA TYR A 412 -7.54 26.49 10.34
C TYR A 412 -6.33 26.40 11.28
N ASP A 413 -6.53 26.02 12.55
CA ASP A 413 -5.47 26.07 13.58
C ASP A 413 -4.25 25.19 13.23
N HIS A 414 -4.49 24.01 12.63
CA HIS A 414 -3.42 23.12 12.19
C HIS A 414 -2.61 23.72 11.03
N GLN A 415 -3.30 24.28 10.04
CA GLN A 415 -2.69 24.92 8.87
C GLN A 415 -1.92 26.19 9.25
N LEU A 416 -2.41 26.96 10.23
CA LEU A 416 -1.71 28.13 10.76
C LEU A 416 -0.41 27.75 11.46
N LYS A 417 -0.42 26.72 12.31
CA LYS A 417 0.80 26.20 12.96
C LYS A 417 1.82 25.70 11.95
N GLN A 418 1.37 25.12 10.85
CA GLN A 418 2.24 24.65 9.78
C GLN A 418 2.93 25.82 9.05
N LEU A 419 2.18 26.89 8.72
CA LEU A 419 2.76 28.11 8.13
C LEU A 419 3.74 28.82 9.08
N GLU A 420 3.40 28.88 10.38
CA GLU A 420 4.30 29.42 11.42
C GLU A 420 5.61 28.61 11.54
N ALA A 421 5.54 27.28 11.47
CA ALA A 421 6.73 26.41 11.49
C ALA A 421 7.62 26.56 10.25
N MET A 422 7.04 26.97 9.11
CA MET A 422 7.77 27.27 7.87
C MET A 422 8.33 28.70 7.81
N GLY A 423 8.23 29.46 8.91
CA GLY A 423 8.79 30.80 9.05
C GLY A 423 7.84 31.95 8.70
N PHE A 424 6.58 31.67 8.37
CA PHE A 424 5.56 32.70 8.18
C PHE A 424 4.92 33.03 9.53
N SER A 425 5.52 33.94 10.29
CA SER A 425 5.08 34.27 11.65
C SER A 425 3.87 35.20 11.73
N ASP A 426 3.44 35.80 10.61
CA ASP A 426 2.25 36.67 10.56
C ASP A 426 0.97 35.85 10.44
N ARG A 427 0.37 35.57 11.60
CA ARG A 427 -0.84 34.76 11.74
C ARG A 427 -2.06 35.34 11.03
N GLU A 428 -2.16 36.67 10.88
CA GLU A 428 -3.31 37.30 10.22
C GLU A 428 -3.22 37.15 8.69
N SER A 429 -2.03 37.37 8.13
CA SER A 429 -1.75 37.16 6.71
C SER A 429 -1.92 35.69 6.32
N ASN A 430 -1.43 34.77 7.16
CA ASN A 430 -1.60 33.33 6.97
C ASN A 430 -3.08 32.92 6.97
N LEU A 431 -3.88 33.45 7.90
CA LEU A 431 -5.31 33.14 7.99
C LEU A 431 -6.06 33.63 6.74
N ARG A 432 -5.76 34.86 6.27
CA ARG A 432 -6.35 35.39 5.03
C ARG A 432 -5.95 34.57 3.81
N ALA A 433 -4.68 34.17 3.72
CA ALA A 433 -4.20 33.32 2.64
C ALA A 433 -4.95 31.98 2.63
N LEU A 434 -5.06 31.31 3.79
CA LEU A 434 -5.79 30.05 3.94
C LEU A 434 -7.28 30.18 3.63
N GLN A 435 -7.94 31.23 4.09
CA GLN A 435 -9.35 31.50 3.76
C GLN A 435 -9.57 31.67 2.25
N SER A 436 -8.63 32.34 1.58
CA SER A 436 -8.75 32.63 0.14
C SER A 436 -8.54 31.42 -0.78
N VAL A 437 -8.00 30.32 -0.24
CA VAL A 437 -7.71 29.07 -0.97
C VAL A 437 -8.40 27.85 -0.33
N GLY A 438 -9.35 28.07 0.57
CA GLY A 438 -10.14 27.01 1.20
C GLY A 438 -9.34 26.06 2.10
N GLY A 439 -8.27 26.54 2.74
CA GLY A 439 -7.46 25.76 3.68
C GLY A 439 -6.29 24.98 3.06
N ASN A 440 -6.02 25.15 1.77
CA ASN A 440 -4.85 24.55 1.12
C ASN A 440 -3.54 25.28 1.48
N VAL A 441 -2.64 24.59 2.17
CA VAL A 441 -1.38 25.18 2.69
C VAL A 441 -0.40 25.55 1.57
N ASN A 442 -0.26 24.74 0.52
CA ASN A 442 0.67 25.02 -0.59
C ASN A 442 0.20 26.20 -1.44
N ALA A 443 -1.11 26.28 -1.73
CA ALA A 443 -1.67 27.42 -2.43
C ALA A 443 -1.63 28.71 -1.59
N ALA A 444 -1.73 28.60 -0.25
CA ALA A 444 -1.55 29.73 0.67
C ALA A 444 -0.09 30.20 0.69
N LEU A 445 0.88 29.27 0.70
CA LEU A 445 2.31 29.57 0.59
C LEU A 445 2.65 30.31 -0.70
N ASP A 446 2.19 29.81 -1.85
CA ASP A 446 2.41 30.46 -3.14
C ASP A 446 1.90 31.91 -3.14
N ARG A 447 0.77 32.15 -2.45
CA ARG A 447 0.20 33.50 -2.29
C ARG A 447 0.99 34.38 -1.33
N LEU A 448 1.45 33.83 -0.21
CA LEU A 448 2.27 34.54 0.77
C LEU A 448 3.64 34.90 0.19
N LEU A 449 4.20 34.05 -0.67
CA LEU A 449 5.44 34.28 -1.40
C LEU A 449 5.25 35.25 -2.58
N ALA A 450 4.11 35.19 -3.29
CA ALA A 450 3.78 36.11 -4.37
C ALA A 450 3.39 37.52 -3.88
N GLY A 451 2.99 37.66 -2.62
CA GLY A 451 2.61 38.93 -1.98
C GLY A 451 3.72 39.64 -1.21
N GLY A 452 4.92 39.06 -1.14
CA GLY A 452 6.08 39.65 -0.46
C GLY A 452 6.89 40.58 -1.37
N GLY A 453 6.39 41.80 -1.60
CA GLY A 453 7.07 42.89 -2.29
C GLY A 453 6.64 44.25 -1.72
#